data_AF-A0A7W8Z7T6-F1
#
_entry.id   AF-A0A7W8Z7T6-F1
#
_cell.length_a   1.000
_cell.length_b   1.000
_cell.length_c   1.000
_cell.angle_alpha   90.00
_cell.angle_beta   90.00
_cell.angle_gamma   90.00
#
_symmetry.space_group_name_H-M   'P 1'
#
loop_
_entity.id
_entity.type
_entity.pdbx_description
1 polymer ?
#
loop_
_entity_poly.entity_id
_entity_poly.type
_entity_poly.pdbx_seq_one_letter_code
_entity_poly.pdbx_strand_id
1 'polypeptide(L)'
;MLLLGWAAAGAAVGGEIVMCSIGSVGTSVSVSCGDPEAEAEIRAQAFTAEEARAVGCEPIVWDDDRPDRAPGADSDVEDDQAADAGSGDGVGVVIDPQGFPEDEPSYLPRAPDAAVAARVGRAWDRIERWLGAHASATLRKLQFPVEPERVARWEDDHDRKLPDDLYASYLRHDGSDGNLGDGFRLPPSYGLLGLAEIDYINWGQCQDLVLDGVRENADPEHGTWHGSLMPVGSDGHGAELFVEPRSGRVGESSSGESLRYDGPMGWPSYVAMLEGLAESLETGTALRDWYPTVTSGCELRWAEEPAESLPGGCAGGARPSPSPTPTVAPTPDKLTPEQARASGCRPGRRAPVVRVPDPSVAAQVATIWRRIERWLARKAPVTYKTLTPPARPLDIAKAEAAMGLRFPDDLRASLLRHDGSGDWGFGPAPFYDLMSAKDIRADWKMLCGFVLGGPEEMVDTWWDGHLIPFADAHDGGNLFIDTRTGKTGEYFDETGLTFEGDDVWPSYLALLKATARSLETGRPIRGWRPTVKKGALDWKSVTKPR
;
A
#
# COMPACT_ATOMS: atom_id res chain seq x y z
N MET A 1 -6.51 -1.80 6.03
CA MET A 1 -5.51 -1.55 4.97
C MET A 1 -5.64 -2.71 4.00
N LEU A 2 -6.14 -2.47 2.78
CA LEU A 2 -6.26 -3.51 1.74
C LEU A 2 -4.99 -3.38 0.90
N LEU A 3 -4.10 -4.37 1.01
CA LEU A 3 -2.76 -4.33 0.46
C LEU A 3 -2.69 -5.24 -0.78
N LEU A 4 -2.17 -4.71 -1.89
CA LEU A 4 -1.96 -5.40 -3.17
C LEU A 4 -0.47 -5.65 -3.36
N GLY A 5 -0.06 -6.92 -3.26
CA GLY A 5 1.27 -7.41 -3.59
C GLY A 5 1.21 -8.32 -4.82
N TRP A 6 2.15 -8.16 -5.76
CA TRP A 6 2.21 -8.89 -7.02
C TRP A 6 3.56 -9.59 -7.18
N ALA A 7 3.52 -10.91 -7.37
CA ALA A 7 4.67 -11.72 -7.76
C ALA A 7 4.36 -12.43 -9.10
N ALA A 8 5.34 -12.44 -10.01
CA ALA A 8 5.27 -13.27 -11.21
C ALA A 8 5.85 -14.65 -10.89
N ALA A 9 4.97 -15.64 -10.70
CA ALA A 9 5.38 -17.04 -10.52
C ALA A 9 5.30 -17.78 -11.86
N GLY A 10 6.33 -18.57 -12.18
CA GLY A 10 6.33 -19.50 -13.30
C GLY A 10 6.04 -20.91 -12.82
N ALA A 11 4.93 -21.49 -13.24
CA ALA A 11 4.65 -22.91 -13.02
C ALA A 11 5.13 -23.72 -14.24
N ALA A 12 5.78 -24.85 -14.00
CA ALA A 12 6.32 -25.71 -15.04
C ALA A 12 5.38 -26.89 -15.30
N VAL A 13 4.33 -26.66 -16.10
CA VAL A 13 3.41 -27.74 -16.48
C VAL A 13 3.94 -28.41 -17.76
N GLY A 14 4.34 -29.68 -17.67
CA GLY A 14 4.74 -30.48 -18.84
C GLY A 14 5.96 -29.99 -19.63
N GLY A 15 6.76 -29.05 -19.09
CA GLY A 15 7.96 -28.50 -19.72
C GLY A 15 7.78 -27.17 -20.46
N GLU A 16 6.58 -26.58 -20.45
CA GLU A 16 6.35 -25.18 -20.85
C GLU A 16 6.19 -24.29 -19.60
N ILE A 17 6.77 -23.08 -19.63
CA ILE A 17 6.64 -22.09 -18.53
C ILE A 17 5.30 -21.38 -18.72
N VAL A 18 4.34 -21.63 -17.81
CA VAL A 18 3.08 -20.89 -17.75
C VAL A 18 3.28 -19.65 -16.89
N MET A 19 2.94 -18.48 -17.44
CA MET A 19 2.99 -17.21 -16.70
C MET A 19 1.69 -17.05 -15.92
N CYS A 20 1.81 -16.89 -14.60
CA CYS A 20 0.68 -16.68 -13.72
C CYS A 20 0.71 -15.26 -13.14
N SER A 21 -0.44 -14.61 -13.13
CA SER A 21 -0.67 -13.38 -12.38
C SER A 21 -1.19 -13.74 -11.00
N ILE A 22 -0.49 -13.29 -9.95
CA ILE A 22 -0.91 -13.45 -8.56
C ILE A 22 -1.17 -12.05 -8.00
N GLY A 23 -2.41 -11.80 -7.57
CA GLY A 23 -2.82 -10.55 -6.94
C GLY A 23 -3.34 -10.81 -5.53
N SER A 24 -2.89 -10.03 -4.56
CA SER A 24 -3.42 -10.08 -3.19
C SER A 24 -4.23 -8.87 -2.80
N VAL A 25 -5.13 -9.04 -1.84
CA VAL A 25 -5.92 -7.98 -1.24
C VAL A 25 -6.05 -8.32 0.25
N GLY A 26 -5.14 -7.81 1.07
CA GLY A 26 -4.99 -8.25 2.46
C GLY A 26 -4.57 -9.72 2.52
N THR A 27 -5.30 -10.58 3.23
CA THR A 27 -5.05 -12.04 3.20
C THR A 27 -5.61 -12.73 1.97
N SER A 28 -6.42 -12.06 1.16
CA SER A 28 -7.04 -12.68 0.00
C SER A 28 -6.08 -12.77 -1.15
N VAL A 29 -6.00 -13.91 -1.84
CA VAL A 29 -5.14 -14.09 -3.00
C VAL A 29 -5.96 -14.62 -4.18
N SER A 30 -5.71 -14.05 -5.35
CA SER A 30 -6.21 -14.51 -6.64
C SER A 30 -5.03 -14.93 -7.50
N VAL A 31 -5.19 -16.03 -8.23
CA VAL A 31 -4.20 -16.55 -9.18
C VAL A 31 -4.90 -16.76 -10.50
N SER A 32 -4.33 -16.22 -11.57
CA SER A 32 -4.81 -16.46 -12.93
C SER A 32 -3.63 -16.77 -13.84
N CYS A 33 -3.59 -18.01 -14.33
CA CYS A 33 -2.58 -18.48 -15.29
C CYS A 33 -3.18 -18.68 -16.70
N GLY A 34 -4.52 -18.71 -16.81
CA GLY A 34 -5.20 -19.15 -18.03
C GLY A 34 -5.04 -20.66 -18.29
N ASP A 35 -4.55 -21.39 -17.29
CA ASP A 35 -4.35 -22.83 -17.23
C ASP A 35 -4.78 -23.34 -15.85
N PRO A 36 -5.91 -24.08 -15.75
CA PRO A 36 -6.40 -24.61 -14.48
C PRO A 36 -5.44 -25.58 -13.79
N GLU A 37 -4.58 -26.30 -14.53
CA GLU A 37 -3.60 -27.22 -13.93
C GLU A 37 -2.48 -26.43 -13.23
N ALA A 38 -1.98 -25.37 -13.88
CA ALA A 38 -1.00 -24.46 -13.29
C ALA A 38 -1.56 -23.71 -12.06
N GLU A 39 -2.82 -23.26 -12.13
CA GLU A 39 -3.50 -22.61 -10.99
C GLU A 39 -3.68 -23.58 -9.81
N ALA A 40 -4.02 -24.84 -10.09
CA ALA A 40 -4.15 -25.87 -9.07
C ALA A 40 -2.79 -26.24 -8.44
N GLU A 41 -1.71 -26.26 -9.23
CA GLU A 41 -0.35 -26.51 -8.74
C GLU A 41 0.12 -25.41 -7.79
N ILE A 42 -0.07 -24.13 -8.15
CA ILE A 42 0.26 -22.99 -7.27
C ILE A 42 -0.53 -23.07 -5.96
N ARG A 43 -1.83 -23.39 -6.04
CA ARG A 43 -2.67 -23.52 -4.85
C ARG A 43 -2.24 -24.69 -3.96
N ALA A 44 -1.80 -25.79 -4.56
CA ALA A 44 -1.34 -26.97 -3.84
C ALA A 44 0.07 -26.78 -3.24
N GLN A 45 0.89 -25.91 -3.83
CA GLN A 45 2.22 -25.58 -3.34
C GLN A 45 2.15 -24.68 -2.10
N ALA A 46 1.27 -23.68 -2.08
CA ALA A 46 1.17 -22.73 -0.98
C ALA A 46 0.92 -23.39 0.38
N PHE A 47 1.39 -22.76 1.46
CA PHE A 47 1.12 -23.23 2.82
C PHE A 47 -0.37 -23.32 3.10
N THR A 48 -0.75 -24.38 3.80
CA THR A 48 -2.04 -24.46 4.47
C THR A 48 -2.14 -23.41 5.58
N ALA A 49 -3.38 -23.11 6.00
CA ALA A 49 -3.61 -22.14 7.06
C ALA A 49 -3.01 -22.56 8.43
N GLU A 50 -2.76 -23.85 8.64
CA GLU A 50 -2.05 -24.33 9.84
C GLU A 50 -0.54 -24.10 9.70
N GLU A 51 0.05 -24.40 8.54
CA GLU A 51 1.47 -24.17 8.26
C GLU A 51 1.84 -22.69 8.29
N ALA A 52 1.01 -21.82 7.66
CA ALA A 52 1.22 -20.37 7.70
C ALA A 52 1.28 -19.84 9.14
N ARG A 53 0.33 -20.26 9.99
CA ARG A 53 0.31 -19.90 11.41
C ARG A 53 1.49 -20.46 12.18
N ALA A 54 1.95 -21.67 11.85
CA ALA A 54 3.09 -22.30 12.51
C ALA A 54 4.40 -21.53 12.30
N VAL A 55 4.52 -20.79 11.18
CA VAL A 55 5.69 -19.96 10.85
C VAL A 55 5.48 -18.48 11.19
N GLY A 56 4.43 -18.17 11.97
CA GLY A 56 4.11 -16.81 12.42
C GLY A 56 3.51 -15.90 11.34
N CYS A 57 3.05 -16.45 10.22
CA CYS A 57 2.42 -15.71 9.14
C CYS A 57 0.89 -15.83 9.16
N GLU A 58 0.21 -14.81 8.64
CA GLU A 58 -1.23 -14.86 8.46
C GLU A 58 -1.58 -15.76 7.26
N PRO A 59 -2.57 -16.66 7.38
CA PRO A 59 -2.99 -17.49 6.25
C PRO A 59 -3.55 -16.68 5.10
N ILE A 60 -3.25 -17.11 3.87
CA ILE A 60 -3.93 -16.61 2.69
C ILE A 60 -5.31 -17.26 2.51
N VAL A 61 -6.22 -16.55 1.86
CA VAL A 61 -7.56 -17.01 1.48
C VAL A 61 -7.69 -16.90 -0.03
N TRP A 62 -7.92 -18.02 -0.72
CA TRP A 62 -8.15 -17.97 -2.17
C TRP A 62 -9.49 -17.30 -2.47
N ASP A 63 -9.52 -16.41 -3.47
CA ASP A 63 -10.69 -15.61 -3.80
C ASP A 63 -11.94 -16.46 -4.17
N ASP A 64 -11.74 -17.68 -4.67
CA ASP A 64 -12.83 -18.61 -5.00
C ASP A 64 -13.40 -19.34 -3.77
N ASP A 65 -12.63 -19.43 -2.68
CA ASP A 65 -13.00 -20.14 -1.44
C ASP A 65 -13.70 -19.22 -0.42
N ARG A 66 -13.96 -17.95 -0.78
CA ARG A 66 -14.70 -17.05 0.09
C ARG A 66 -16.12 -17.56 0.31
N PRO A 67 -16.60 -17.65 1.57
CA PRO A 67 -17.94 -18.15 1.89
C PRO A 67 -19.10 -17.32 1.29
N ASP A 68 -18.79 -16.13 0.76
CA ASP A 68 -19.74 -15.26 0.08
C ASP A 68 -20.05 -15.71 -1.37
N ARG A 69 -19.39 -16.77 -1.85
CA ARG A 69 -19.57 -17.36 -3.18
C ARG A 69 -20.08 -18.79 -3.04
N ALA A 70 -21.40 -18.95 -2.95
CA ALA A 70 -22.01 -20.27 -3.06
C ALA A 70 -21.66 -20.89 -4.44
N PRO A 71 -21.24 -22.18 -4.50
CA PRO A 71 -20.88 -22.82 -5.75
C PRO A 71 -22.15 -23.26 -6.51
N GLY A 72 -22.31 -22.81 -7.77
CA GLY A 72 -23.37 -23.31 -8.66
C GLY A 72 -24.17 -22.28 -9.46
N ALA A 73 -23.63 -21.11 -9.79
CA ALA A 73 -24.29 -20.19 -10.74
C ALA A 73 -23.75 -20.39 -12.18
N ASP A 74 -23.82 -21.62 -12.68
CA ASP A 74 -23.91 -21.87 -14.12
C ASP A 74 -25.38 -21.99 -14.52
N SER A 75 -25.66 -21.52 -15.73
CA SER A 75 -26.92 -21.36 -16.45
C SER A 75 -28.06 -22.36 -16.16
N ASP A 76 -29.29 -21.86 -15.96
CA ASP A 76 -30.46 -22.09 -16.85
C ASP A 76 -31.82 -21.73 -16.20
N VAL A 77 -32.62 -20.98 -16.95
CA VAL A 77 -34.10 -21.00 -17.16
C VAL A 77 -35.03 -21.46 -16.00
N GLU A 78 -35.94 -20.56 -15.59
CA GLU A 78 -37.43 -20.64 -15.69
C GLU A 78 -38.22 -20.06 -14.49
N ASP A 79 -39.46 -19.73 -14.82
CA ASP A 79 -40.43 -18.82 -14.19
C ASP A 79 -41.05 -19.26 -12.84
N ASP A 80 -41.56 -18.24 -12.15
CA ASP A 80 -42.78 -18.18 -11.32
C ASP A 80 -42.92 -18.84 -9.92
N GLN A 81 -43.39 -17.96 -9.01
CA GLN A 81 -44.40 -18.14 -7.96
C GLN A 81 -44.08 -18.81 -6.60
N ALA A 82 -43.97 -17.91 -5.61
CA ALA A 82 -44.84 -17.79 -4.42
C ALA A 82 -44.66 -18.68 -3.18
N ALA A 83 -44.78 -17.97 -2.04
CA ALA A 83 -45.36 -18.32 -0.74
C ALA A 83 -44.48 -19.02 0.33
N ASP A 84 -44.14 -18.22 1.35
CA ASP A 84 -44.53 -18.39 2.75
C ASP A 84 -44.44 -19.79 3.40
N ALA A 85 -43.52 -19.94 4.36
CA ALA A 85 -43.80 -20.33 5.75
C ALA A 85 -42.57 -20.95 6.46
N GLY A 86 -42.23 -20.39 7.62
CA GLY A 86 -42.06 -21.21 8.83
C GLY A 86 -40.66 -21.73 9.21
N SER A 87 -39.97 -20.94 10.03
CA SER A 87 -39.37 -21.33 11.34
C SER A 87 -38.28 -22.42 11.43
N GLY A 88 -37.16 -22.05 12.06
CA GLY A 88 -36.20 -22.97 12.67
C GLY A 88 -34.96 -22.29 13.26
N ASP A 89 -35.11 -21.68 14.44
CA ASP A 89 -34.11 -21.44 15.50
C ASP A 89 -32.68 -20.96 15.14
N GLY A 90 -32.49 -19.65 15.21
CA GLY A 90 -31.18 -19.01 15.41
C GLY A 90 -31.35 -17.85 16.38
N VAL A 91 -30.61 -17.89 17.49
CA VAL A 91 -30.64 -16.93 18.61
C VAL A 91 -30.60 -15.49 18.11
N GLY A 92 -31.73 -14.79 18.20
CA GLY A 92 -31.83 -13.37 17.91
C GLY A 92 -31.17 -12.56 19.02
N VAL A 93 -30.04 -11.94 18.73
CA VAL A 93 -29.56 -10.80 19.52
C VAL A 93 -30.45 -9.62 19.18
N VAL A 94 -31.31 -9.26 20.15
CA VAL A 94 -32.09 -8.02 20.15
C VAL A 94 -31.10 -6.86 20.25
N ILE A 95 -30.95 -6.05 19.19
CA ILE A 95 -30.24 -4.78 19.28
C ILE A 95 -31.25 -3.70 19.69
N ASP A 96 -31.07 -3.19 20.91
CA ASP A 96 -31.76 -2.03 21.48
C ASP A 96 -31.35 -0.73 20.74
N PRO A 97 -32.27 0.17 20.31
CA PRO A 97 -31.93 1.34 19.50
C PRO A 97 -31.30 2.55 20.24
N GLN A 98 -30.84 2.42 21.49
CA GLN A 98 -30.36 3.57 22.28
C GLN A 98 -29.13 3.33 23.20
N GLY A 99 -28.31 2.29 22.98
CA GLY A 99 -27.09 2.09 23.80
C GLY A 99 -25.92 1.56 22.98
N PHE A 100 -24.94 2.42 22.68
CA PHE A 100 -23.60 1.96 22.33
C PHE A 100 -22.96 1.40 23.61
N PRO A 101 -22.37 0.19 23.62
CA PRO A 101 -21.33 -0.08 24.59
C PRO A 101 -20.13 0.79 24.21
N GLU A 102 -19.99 1.93 24.89
CA GLU A 102 -18.72 2.63 25.02
C GLU A 102 -17.82 1.82 25.95
N ASP A 103 -17.21 0.76 25.43
CA ASP A 103 -16.05 0.11 26.04
C ASP A 103 -15.12 -0.28 24.90
N GLU A 104 -14.40 0.68 24.32
CA GLU A 104 -13.16 0.31 23.61
C GLU A 104 -12.27 -0.44 24.60
N PRO A 105 -11.62 -1.56 24.22
CA PRO A 105 -10.74 -2.27 25.12
C PRO A 105 -9.67 -1.31 25.65
N SER A 106 -9.59 -1.18 26.97
CA SER A 106 -8.48 -0.46 27.61
C SER A 106 -7.25 -1.37 27.57
N TYR A 107 -6.30 -1.06 26.69
CA TYR A 107 -5.03 -1.77 26.62
C TYR A 107 -4.10 -1.18 27.68
N LEU A 108 -3.70 -1.99 28.66
CA LEU A 108 -2.82 -1.56 29.74
C LEU A 108 -1.34 -1.64 29.30
N PRO A 109 -0.62 -0.51 29.20
CA PRO A 109 0.79 -0.52 28.82
C PRO A 109 1.64 -1.20 29.89
N ARG A 110 2.59 -2.02 29.44
CA ARG A 110 3.63 -2.58 30.30
C ARG A 110 4.81 -1.61 30.42
N ALA A 111 5.64 -1.80 31.45
CA ALA A 111 6.95 -1.16 31.51
C ALA A 111 8.01 -2.09 30.89
N PRO A 112 8.93 -1.60 30.04
CA PRO A 112 10.12 -2.34 29.64
C PRO A 112 11.09 -2.47 30.82
N ASP A 113 12.07 -3.38 30.74
CA ASP A 113 13.15 -3.45 31.71
C ASP A 113 13.84 -2.09 31.88
N ALA A 114 13.93 -1.62 33.12
CA ALA A 114 14.40 -0.27 33.42
C ALA A 114 15.88 -0.06 33.06
N ALA A 115 16.72 -1.10 33.15
CA ALA A 115 18.14 -0.99 32.81
C ALA A 115 18.33 -0.93 31.29
N VAL A 116 17.57 -1.71 30.53
CA VAL A 116 17.52 -1.67 29.07
C VAL A 116 16.99 -0.33 28.58
N ALA A 117 15.84 0.12 29.09
CA ALA A 117 15.25 1.41 28.73
C ALA A 117 16.20 2.59 29.03
N ALA A 118 16.92 2.56 30.15
CA ALA A 118 17.92 3.57 30.46
C ALA A 118 19.11 3.58 29.49
N ARG A 119 19.52 2.42 28.95
CA ARG A 119 20.56 2.34 27.92
C ARG A 119 20.07 2.92 26.59
N VAL A 120 18.87 2.52 26.16
CA VAL A 120 18.22 3.05 24.94
C VAL A 120 18.07 4.56 25.03
N GLY A 121 17.56 5.08 26.15
CA GLY A 121 17.44 6.52 26.38
C GLY A 121 18.78 7.24 26.25
N ARG A 122 19.85 6.74 26.89
CA ARG A 122 21.19 7.34 26.77
C ARG A 122 21.74 7.31 25.34
N ALA A 123 21.50 6.24 24.59
CA ALA A 123 21.92 6.14 23.20
C ALA A 123 21.19 7.18 22.34
N TRP A 124 19.87 7.29 22.46
CA TRP A 124 19.08 8.32 21.77
C TRP A 124 19.50 9.74 22.16
N ASP A 125 19.74 10.01 23.43
CA ASP A 125 20.20 11.33 23.87
C ASP A 125 21.54 11.73 23.20
N ARG A 126 22.44 10.77 22.98
CA ARG A 126 23.71 11.00 22.28
C ARG A 126 23.48 11.27 20.79
N ILE A 127 22.65 10.45 20.14
CA ILE A 127 22.27 10.61 18.72
C ILE A 127 21.60 11.96 18.50
N GLU A 128 20.55 12.30 19.26
CA GLU A 128 19.82 13.56 19.16
C GLU A 128 20.72 14.77 19.36
N ARG A 129 21.62 14.74 20.36
CA ARG A 129 22.60 15.81 20.59
C ARG A 129 23.52 15.99 19.39
N TRP A 130 24.04 14.90 18.84
CA TRP A 130 24.90 14.96 17.67
C TRP A 130 24.16 15.51 16.45
N LEU A 131 22.96 15.00 16.17
CA LEU A 131 22.13 15.50 15.07
C LEU A 131 21.79 16.98 15.24
N GLY A 132 21.51 17.43 16.47
CA GLY A 132 21.25 18.83 16.77
C GLY A 132 22.44 19.73 16.43
N ALA A 133 23.67 19.26 16.68
CA ALA A 133 24.89 19.99 16.40
C ALA A 133 25.34 19.92 14.93
N HIS A 134 25.09 18.81 14.25
CA HIS A 134 25.71 18.49 12.97
C HIS A 134 24.73 18.20 11.83
N ALA A 135 23.53 17.70 12.09
CA ALA A 135 22.57 17.24 11.07
C ALA A 135 21.12 17.61 11.44
N SER A 136 20.85 18.90 11.66
CA SER A 136 19.56 19.34 12.20
C SER A 136 18.37 19.07 11.28
N ALA A 137 18.57 18.88 9.98
CA ALA A 137 17.49 18.47 9.09
C ALA A 137 17.06 17.03 9.35
N THR A 138 18.01 16.11 9.59
CA THR A 138 17.69 14.74 10.02
C THR A 138 17.05 14.71 11.40
N LEU A 139 17.51 15.52 12.35
CA LEU A 139 16.88 15.59 13.69
C LEU A 139 15.38 15.93 13.59
N ARG A 140 15.00 16.82 12.66
CA ARG A 140 13.60 17.24 12.47
C ARG A 140 12.72 16.17 11.85
N LYS A 141 13.32 15.18 11.16
CA LYS A 141 12.60 14.08 10.52
C LYS A 141 12.35 12.88 11.44
N LEU A 142 12.99 12.80 12.61
CA LEU A 142 12.67 11.74 13.58
C LEU A 142 11.23 11.94 14.08
N GLN A 143 10.40 10.89 14.06
CA GLN A 143 9.02 11.00 14.54
C GLN A 143 8.95 11.20 16.06
N PHE A 144 7.78 11.60 16.53
CA PHE A 144 7.50 11.64 17.96
C PHE A 144 7.37 10.23 18.55
N PRO A 145 7.45 10.07 19.88
CA PRO A 145 7.19 8.79 20.55
C PRO A 145 5.86 8.16 20.17
N VAL A 146 5.82 6.83 20.14
CA VAL A 146 4.57 6.08 20.14
C VAL A 146 3.91 6.22 21.52
N GLU A 147 2.61 6.49 21.55
CA GLU A 147 1.83 6.47 22.79
C GLU A 147 1.84 5.05 23.41
N PRO A 148 2.08 4.88 24.72
CA PRO A 148 2.19 3.56 25.35
C PRO A 148 0.99 2.64 25.11
N GLU A 149 -0.22 3.19 25.06
CA GLU A 149 -1.46 2.46 24.80
C GLU A 149 -1.51 1.92 23.37
N ARG A 150 -0.91 2.63 22.40
CA ARG A 150 -0.81 2.15 21.01
C ARG A 150 0.17 0.97 20.91
N VAL A 151 1.26 1.00 21.66
CA VAL A 151 2.17 -0.16 21.75
C VAL A 151 1.46 -1.34 22.44
N ALA A 152 0.73 -1.09 23.52
CA ALA A 152 -0.01 -2.13 24.24
C ALA A 152 -1.08 -2.79 23.35
N ARG A 153 -1.81 -1.98 22.57
CA ARG A 153 -2.74 -2.47 21.55
C ARG A 153 -2.03 -3.30 20.50
N TRP A 154 -0.90 -2.83 19.98
CA TRP A 154 -0.15 -3.57 18.97
C TRP A 154 0.32 -4.93 19.51
N GLU A 155 0.80 -5.01 20.76
CA GLU A 155 1.21 -6.27 21.38
C GLU A 155 0.03 -7.24 21.58
N ASP A 156 -1.17 -6.73 21.90
CA ASP A 156 -2.41 -7.52 22.05
C ASP A 156 -2.93 -8.02 20.71
N ASP A 157 -3.05 -7.13 19.72
CA ASP A 157 -3.53 -7.43 18.36
C ASP A 157 -2.69 -8.54 17.68
N HIS A 158 -1.41 -8.64 18.04
CA HIS A 158 -0.48 -9.63 17.49
C HIS A 158 -0.16 -10.82 18.41
N ASP A 159 -0.75 -10.87 19.61
CA ASP A 159 -0.43 -11.86 20.66
C ASP A 159 1.09 -12.05 20.88
N ARG A 160 1.86 -10.95 20.80
CA ARG A 160 3.33 -10.98 20.89
C ARG A 160 3.87 -9.69 21.47
N LYS A 161 5.01 -9.80 22.16
CA LYS A 161 5.67 -8.65 22.80
C LYS A 161 6.82 -8.13 21.95
N LEU A 162 6.97 -6.81 21.92
CA LEU A 162 8.20 -6.19 21.45
C LEU A 162 9.35 -6.50 22.42
N PRO A 163 10.58 -6.72 21.93
CA PRO A 163 11.76 -6.69 22.77
C PRO A 163 11.85 -5.39 23.57
N ASP A 164 12.34 -5.43 24.81
CA ASP A 164 12.32 -4.27 25.72
C ASP A 164 13.11 -3.07 25.19
N ASP A 165 14.18 -3.31 24.43
CA ASP A 165 14.95 -2.24 23.79
C ASP A 165 14.20 -1.60 22.62
N LEU A 166 13.50 -2.40 21.82
CA LEU A 166 12.66 -1.90 20.74
C LEU A 166 11.44 -1.13 21.29
N TYR A 167 10.78 -1.67 22.31
CA TYR A 167 9.69 -0.99 23.04
C TYR A 167 10.17 0.38 23.56
N ALA A 168 11.29 0.41 24.28
CA ALA A 168 11.85 1.65 24.81
C ALA A 168 12.27 2.63 23.70
N SER A 169 12.68 2.14 22.53
CA SER A 169 13.04 2.97 21.39
C SER A 169 11.81 3.61 20.74
N TYR A 170 10.70 2.87 20.59
CA TYR A 170 9.45 3.43 20.07
C TYR A 170 8.86 4.48 21.02
N LEU A 171 9.08 4.35 22.33
CA LEU A 171 8.79 5.42 23.29
C LEU A 171 9.71 6.65 23.17
N ARG A 172 10.72 6.63 22.31
CA ARG A 172 11.53 7.81 21.95
C ARG A 172 11.16 8.33 20.56
N HIS A 173 11.05 7.46 19.56
CA HIS A 173 10.70 7.81 18.17
C HIS A 173 9.91 6.69 17.49
N ASP A 174 8.77 7.03 16.90
CA ASP A 174 7.98 6.18 15.99
C ASP A 174 8.61 6.17 14.57
N GLY A 175 9.87 5.77 14.47
CA GLY A 175 10.62 5.84 13.22
C GLY A 175 10.95 7.27 12.78
N SER A 176 10.85 7.54 11.48
CA SER A 176 11.12 8.85 10.90
C SER A 176 10.20 9.17 9.72
N ASP A 177 10.08 10.45 9.36
CA ASP A 177 9.36 10.94 8.18
C ASP A 177 9.89 10.29 6.89
N GLY A 178 9.05 10.31 5.86
CA GLY A 178 9.43 9.88 4.51
C GLY A 178 9.08 8.42 4.23
N ASN A 179 9.17 8.02 2.95
CA ASN A 179 8.76 6.68 2.52
C ASN A 179 9.62 5.63 3.23
N LEU A 180 8.99 4.71 3.97
CA LEU A 180 9.66 3.68 4.77
C LEU A 180 10.76 4.26 5.68
N GLY A 181 10.51 5.43 6.28
CA GLY A 181 11.42 6.02 7.25
C GLY A 181 12.71 6.58 6.67
N ASP A 182 12.73 6.98 5.39
CA ASP A 182 13.96 7.42 4.74
C ASP A 182 14.51 8.78 5.22
N GLY A 183 13.79 9.45 6.13
CA GLY A 183 14.19 10.69 6.80
C GLY A 183 15.30 10.53 7.84
N PHE A 184 15.38 9.36 8.48
CA PHE A 184 16.55 8.92 9.25
C PHE A 184 17.02 7.59 8.71
N ARG A 185 18.19 7.56 8.06
CA ARG A 185 18.74 6.34 7.47
C ARG A 185 19.83 5.75 8.35
N LEU A 186 19.66 4.49 8.76
CA LEU A 186 20.72 3.60 9.22
C LEU A 186 21.58 3.19 8.01
N PRO A 187 22.88 2.90 8.20
CA PRO A 187 23.72 2.46 7.10
C PRO A 187 23.31 1.07 6.59
N PRO A 188 23.52 0.77 5.29
CA PRO A 188 23.96 1.70 4.25
C PRO A 188 22.89 2.74 3.89
N SER A 189 21.62 2.34 3.93
CA SER A 189 20.51 3.17 3.49
C SER A 189 19.14 2.81 4.08
N TYR A 190 19.08 1.97 5.12
CA TYR A 190 17.82 1.55 5.72
C TYR A 190 17.12 2.73 6.41
N GLY A 191 15.96 3.15 5.92
CA GLY A 191 15.09 4.09 6.61
C GLY A 191 14.58 3.51 7.93
N LEU A 192 14.52 4.34 8.98
CA LEU A 192 14.11 3.91 10.32
C LEU A 192 12.58 3.79 10.40
N LEU A 193 12.11 2.55 10.49
CA LEU A 193 10.68 2.22 10.45
C LEU A 193 9.96 2.55 11.77
N GLY A 194 8.70 2.96 11.65
CA GLY A 194 7.76 3.11 12.77
C GLY A 194 7.12 1.77 13.16
N LEU A 195 6.22 1.83 14.14
CA LEU A 195 5.51 0.65 14.67
C LEU A 195 4.56 0.05 13.64
N ALA A 196 3.93 0.88 12.80
CA ALA A 196 2.96 0.41 11.79
C ALA A 196 3.65 -0.30 10.61
N GLU A 197 4.87 0.12 10.27
CA GLU A 197 5.64 -0.45 9.18
C GLU A 197 6.13 -1.88 9.48
N ILE A 198 6.20 -2.28 10.76
CA ILE A 198 6.44 -3.68 11.15
C ILE A 198 5.41 -4.58 10.47
N ASP A 199 4.14 -4.22 10.54
CA ASP A 199 3.03 -5.03 10.02
C ASP A 199 3.04 -5.03 8.49
N TYR A 200 3.34 -3.88 7.88
CA TYR A 200 3.41 -3.70 6.44
C TYR A 200 4.50 -4.61 5.81
N ILE A 201 5.74 -4.50 6.30
CA ILE A 201 6.86 -5.28 5.76
C ILE A 201 6.64 -6.76 6.06
N ASN A 202 6.21 -7.10 7.29
CA ASN A 202 6.01 -8.50 7.66
C ASN A 202 4.89 -9.16 6.85
N TRP A 203 3.80 -8.45 6.55
CA TRP A 203 2.73 -8.95 5.68
C TRP A 203 3.25 -9.31 4.28
N GLY A 204 4.01 -8.41 3.64
CA GLY A 204 4.54 -8.65 2.30
C GLY A 204 5.47 -9.86 2.24
N GLN A 205 6.41 -9.94 3.18
CA GLN A 205 7.35 -11.06 3.28
C GLN A 205 6.64 -12.39 3.60
N CYS A 206 5.64 -12.36 4.49
CA CYS A 206 4.83 -13.53 4.80
C CYS A 206 3.99 -14.01 3.62
N GLN A 207 3.47 -13.09 2.81
CA GLN A 207 2.70 -13.47 1.63
C GLN A 207 3.55 -14.25 0.63
N ASP A 208 4.75 -13.76 0.32
CA ASP A 208 5.69 -14.46 -0.58
C ASP A 208 6.06 -15.83 -0.02
N LEU A 209 6.36 -15.90 1.28
CA LEU A 209 6.70 -17.14 1.96
C LEU A 209 5.55 -18.17 1.94
N VAL A 210 4.32 -17.72 2.20
CA VAL A 210 3.13 -18.58 2.20
C VAL A 210 2.82 -19.09 0.80
N LEU A 211 3.00 -18.26 -0.23
CA LEU A 211 2.78 -18.67 -1.62
C LEU A 211 3.84 -19.64 -2.14
N ASP A 212 5.10 -19.44 -1.75
CA ASP A 212 6.21 -20.33 -2.12
C ASP A 212 6.07 -21.72 -1.48
N GLY A 213 5.53 -21.78 -0.25
CA GLY A 213 5.18 -23.05 0.38
C GLY A 213 6.36 -23.94 0.77
N VAL A 214 7.59 -23.41 0.70
CA VAL A 214 8.81 -24.13 1.10
C VAL A 214 9.07 -23.89 2.58
N ARG A 215 8.90 -24.93 3.40
CA ARG A 215 9.02 -24.83 4.87
C ARG A 215 10.42 -24.40 5.33
N GLU A 216 11.46 -24.76 4.60
CA GLU A 216 12.84 -24.40 4.90
C GLU A 216 13.08 -22.89 4.78
N ASN A 217 12.37 -22.20 3.89
CA ASN A 217 12.43 -20.75 3.74
C ASN A 217 11.83 -20.03 4.94
N ALA A 218 11.00 -20.72 5.71
CA ALA A 218 10.35 -20.18 6.90
C ALA A 218 11.18 -20.34 8.18
N ASP A 219 12.42 -20.83 8.11
CA ASP A 219 13.28 -20.99 9.28
C ASP A 219 13.80 -19.62 9.77
N PRO A 220 13.64 -19.25 11.06
CA PRO A 220 14.02 -17.92 11.56
C PRO A 220 15.54 -17.71 11.69
N GLU A 221 16.36 -18.76 11.53
CA GLU A 221 17.82 -18.70 11.59
C GLU A 221 18.49 -18.84 10.22
N HIS A 222 17.90 -19.64 9.33
CA HIS A 222 18.52 -20.07 8.06
C HIS A 222 17.62 -19.92 6.83
N GLY A 223 16.34 -19.62 7.03
CA GLY A 223 15.37 -19.37 5.97
C GLY A 223 15.54 -17.99 5.35
N THR A 224 14.54 -17.55 4.57
CA THR A 224 14.49 -16.23 3.93
C THR A 224 13.67 -15.24 4.74
N TRP A 225 12.65 -15.71 5.47
CA TRP A 225 11.84 -14.91 6.39
C TRP A 225 11.11 -15.78 7.42
N HIS A 226 10.71 -15.20 8.55
CA HIS A 226 9.78 -15.83 9.48
C HIS A 226 8.84 -14.74 10.02
N GLY A 227 7.54 -15.00 10.15
CA GLY A 227 6.56 -13.96 10.50
C GLY A 227 6.67 -13.39 11.92
N SER A 228 7.60 -13.91 12.73
CA SER A 228 7.95 -13.37 14.05
C SER A 228 8.97 -12.22 14.00
N LEU A 229 9.68 -12.06 12.89
CA LEU A 229 10.69 -11.02 12.77
C LEU A 229 10.04 -9.64 12.85
N MET A 230 10.74 -8.69 13.46
CA MET A 230 10.28 -7.31 13.64
C MET A 230 11.10 -6.38 12.73
N PRO A 231 10.60 -6.00 11.55
CA PRO A 231 11.28 -5.05 10.68
C PRO A 231 11.46 -3.70 11.36
N VAL A 232 12.70 -3.22 11.43
CA VAL A 232 13.06 -1.94 12.04
C VAL A 232 13.77 -0.99 11.07
N GLY A 233 14.13 -1.50 9.89
CA GLY A 233 14.67 -0.69 8.81
C GLY A 233 14.35 -1.26 7.43
N SER A 234 14.16 -0.40 6.42
CA SER A 234 13.96 -0.83 5.03
C SER A 234 14.74 0.06 4.07
N ASP A 235 15.34 -0.52 3.04
CA ASP A 235 15.97 0.27 1.97
C ASP A 235 14.99 0.67 0.85
N GLY A 236 13.72 0.23 0.94
CA GLY A 236 12.67 0.44 -0.05
C GLY A 236 12.83 -0.35 -1.35
N HIS A 237 13.83 -1.24 -1.43
CA HIS A 237 14.14 -2.08 -2.59
C HIS A 237 14.13 -3.57 -2.25
N GLY A 238 13.58 -3.93 -1.08
CA GLY A 238 13.40 -5.31 -0.63
C GLY A 238 14.52 -5.84 0.25
N ALA A 239 15.41 -4.98 0.75
CA ALA A 239 16.30 -5.33 1.85
C ALA A 239 15.77 -4.74 3.17
N GLU A 240 15.67 -5.59 4.18
CA GLU A 240 15.10 -5.24 5.48
C GLU A 240 16.11 -5.48 6.58
N LEU A 241 16.11 -4.57 7.56
CA LEU A 241 16.76 -4.75 8.85
C LEU A 241 15.69 -5.19 9.84
N PHE A 242 15.91 -6.26 10.58
CA PHE A 242 14.92 -6.81 11.51
C PHE A 242 15.52 -7.15 12.86
N VAL A 243 14.67 -7.23 13.87
CA VAL A 243 14.97 -7.81 15.19
C VAL A 243 14.30 -9.16 15.31
N GLU A 244 15.07 -10.21 15.66
CA GLU A 244 14.52 -11.52 15.99
C GLU A 244 14.15 -11.57 17.49
N PRO A 245 12.85 -11.54 17.85
CA PRO A 245 12.41 -11.26 19.21
C PRO A 245 12.86 -12.30 20.25
N ARG A 246 13.17 -13.54 19.85
CA ARG A 246 13.60 -14.59 20.79
C ARG A 246 15.04 -14.38 21.28
N SER A 247 15.90 -13.85 20.40
CA SER A 247 17.31 -13.63 20.68
C SER A 247 17.65 -12.16 20.95
N GLY A 248 16.79 -11.25 20.49
CA GLY A 248 17.01 -9.80 20.46
C GLY A 248 18.00 -9.35 19.37
N ARG A 249 18.63 -10.28 18.64
CA ARG A 249 19.63 -9.95 17.60
C ARG A 249 19.00 -9.16 16.48
N VAL A 250 19.79 -8.24 15.94
CA VAL A 250 19.49 -7.54 14.69
C VAL A 250 20.13 -8.31 13.54
N GLY A 251 19.36 -8.56 12.49
CA GLY A 251 19.81 -9.18 11.25
C GLY A 251 19.29 -8.43 10.02
N GLU A 252 19.77 -8.88 8.86
CA GLU A 252 19.42 -8.34 7.55
C GLU A 252 18.79 -9.43 6.68
N SER A 253 17.79 -9.06 5.89
CA SER A 253 17.22 -9.87 4.83
C SER A 253 17.34 -9.16 3.49
N SER A 254 17.26 -9.93 2.41
CA SER A 254 17.17 -9.43 1.05
C SER A 254 16.34 -10.41 0.23
N SER A 255 15.64 -9.92 -0.78
CA SER A 255 14.74 -10.74 -1.59
C SER A 255 15.44 -11.98 -2.16
N GLY A 256 14.93 -13.16 -1.79
CA GLY A 256 15.44 -14.46 -2.23
C GLY A 256 16.76 -14.92 -1.58
N GLU A 257 17.28 -14.19 -0.60
CA GLU A 257 18.48 -14.57 0.16
C GLU A 257 18.12 -15.06 1.57
N SER A 258 18.99 -15.90 2.15
CA SER A 258 18.84 -16.33 3.54
C SER A 258 19.08 -15.18 4.52
N LEU A 259 18.38 -15.20 5.65
CA LEU A 259 18.56 -14.28 6.77
C LEU A 259 20.02 -14.25 7.24
N ARG A 260 20.57 -13.05 7.47
CA ARG A 260 21.96 -12.85 7.89
C ARG A 260 22.03 -12.15 9.23
N TYR A 261 22.72 -12.75 10.20
CA TYR A 261 22.97 -12.17 11.52
C TYR A 261 24.42 -11.70 11.72
N ASP A 262 25.31 -12.07 10.80
CA ASP A 262 26.73 -11.71 10.77
C ASP A 262 27.08 -10.72 9.64
N GLY A 263 26.05 -10.13 9.02
CA GLY A 263 26.16 -9.11 7.99
C GLY A 263 26.66 -7.75 8.48
N PRO A 264 26.83 -6.77 7.58
CA PRO A 264 27.29 -5.43 7.91
C PRO A 264 26.42 -4.72 8.96
N MET A 265 25.14 -5.08 9.09
CA MET A 265 24.26 -4.59 10.16
C MET A 265 23.81 -5.70 11.13
N GLY A 266 24.60 -6.76 11.28
CA GLY A 266 24.43 -7.74 12.34
C GLY A 266 24.80 -7.19 13.72
N TRP A 267 23.85 -7.21 14.67
CA TRP A 267 24.07 -6.76 16.06
C TRP A 267 23.53 -7.74 17.10
N PRO A 268 24.19 -7.83 18.28
CA PRO A 268 23.73 -8.72 19.35
C PRO A 268 22.42 -8.26 20.00
N SER A 269 22.08 -6.97 19.90
CA SER A 269 20.77 -6.43 20.27
C SER A 269 20.50 -5.09 19.59
N TYR A 270 19.23 -4.66 19.56
CA TYR A 270 18.84 -3.37 19.00
C TYR A 270 19.47 -2.20 19.79
N VAL A 271 19.51 -2.29 21.13
CA VAL A 271 20.22 -1.28 21.94
C VAL A 271 21.72 -1.23 21.66
N ALA A 272 22.37 -2.37 21.37
CA ALA A 272 23.79 -2.38 21.02
C ALA A 272 24.05 -1.68 19.68
N MET A 273 23.14 -1.84 18.71
CA MET A 273 23.18 -1.10 17.45
C MET A 273 23.07 0.41 17.69
N LEU A 274 22.11 0.87 18.52
CA LEU A 274 21.96 2.29 18.85
C LEU A 274 23.18 2.86 19.58
N GLU A 275 23.78 2.09 20.50
CA GLU A 275 25.00 2.49 21.20
C GLU A 275 26.20 2.62 20.24
N GLY A 276 26.36 1.68 19.31
CA GLY A 276 27.39 1.74 18.26
C GLY A 276 27.16 2.90 17.30
N LEU A 277 25.92 3.14 16.89
CA LEU A 277 25.52 4.30 16.09
C LEU A 277 25.89 5.61 16.78
N ALA A 278 25.54 5.76 18.07
CA ALA A 278 25.89 6.93 18.85
C ALA A 278 27.40 7.15 18.94
N GLU A 279 28.18 6.08 19.14
CA GLU A 279 29.64 6.13 19.19
C GLU A 279 30.25 6.54 17.83
N SER A 280 29.78 5.96 16.73
CA SER A 280 30.22 6.31 15.38
C SER A 280 29.97 7.79 15.07
N LEU A 281 28.78 8.29 15.39
CA LEU A 281 28.45 9.71 15.19
C LEU A 281 29.38 10.62 16.00
N GLU A 282 29.51 10.39 17.30
CA GLU A 282 30.31 11.26 18.20
C GLU A 282 31.80 11.27 17.88
N THR A 283 32.34 10.14 17.39
CA THR A 283 33.78 9.99 17.12
C THR A 283 34.15 10.21 15.67
N GLY A 284 33.17 10.16 14.74
CA GLY A 284 33.39 10.15 13.31
C GLY A 284 34.04 8.86 12.78
N THR A 285 34.09 7.79 13.58
CA THR A 285 34.61 6.48 13.12
C THR A 285 33.52 5.69 12.40
N ALA A 286 33.92 4.68 11.63
CA ALA A 286 32.96 3.83 10.93
C ALA A 286 32.06 3.08 11.92
N LEU A 287 30.76 3.09 11.65
CA LEU A 287 29.83 2.07 12.11
C LEU A 287 30.00 0.88 11.16
N ARG A 288 30.83 -0.09 11.58
CA ARG A 288 31.26 -1.21 10.73
C ARG A 288 32.05 -0.68 9.53
N ASP A 289 31.48 -0.71 8.33
CA ASP A 289 32.11 -0.25 7.09
C ASP A 289 31.66 1.15 6.66
N TRP A 290 30.78 1.80 7.44
CA TRP A 290 30.09 3.03 7.05
C TRP A 290 30.45 4.21 7.96
N TYR A 291 30.98 5.27 7.36
CA TYR A 291 31.30 6.51 8.06
C TYR A 291 30.14 7.50 7.98
N PRO A 292 29.84 8.21 9.09
CA PRO A 292 28.83 9.25 9.07
C PRO A 292 29.33 10.46 8.28
N THR A 293 28.47 10.97 7.40
CA THR A 293 28.70 12.21 6.66
C THR A 293 27.43 13.07 6.71
N VAL A 294 27.56 14.35 6.41
CA VAL A 294 26.44 15.30 6.42
C VAL A 294 26.39 16.05 5.11
N THR A 295 25.21 16.09 4.49
CA THR A 295 25.00 16.84 3.24
C THR A 295 25.00 18.35 3.50
N SER A 296 25.12 19.15 2.44
CA SER A 296 24.91 20.61 2.53
C SER A 296 23.50 21.00 2.99
N GLY A 297 22.54 20.08 2.89
CA GLY A 297 21.18 20.23 3.42
C GLY A 297 21.05 19.88 4.91
N CYS A 298 22.16 19.60 5.58
CA CYS A 298 22.22 19.22 6.99
C CYS A 298 21.51 17.90 7.31
N GLU A 299 21.58 16.95 6.37
CA GLU A 299 21.07 15.59 6.52
C GLU A 299 22.22 14.62 6.76
N LEU A 300 22.07 13.72 7.73
CA LEU A 300 22.97 12.58 7.96
C LEU A 300 22.86 11.60 6.78
N ARG A 301 24.02 11.17 6.28
CA ARG A 301 24.21 10.12 5.30
C ARG A 301 25.39 9.23 5.71
N TRP A 302 25.60 8.16 4.98
CA TRP A 302 26.67 7.19 5.21
C TRP A 302 27.53 7.04 3.96
N ALA A 303 28.84 6.85 4.15
CA ALA A 303 29.81 6.68 3.08
C ALA A 303 30.83 5.58 3.43
N GLU A 304 31.45 4.97 2.42
CA GLU A 304 32.48 3.94 2.63
C GLU A 304 33.83 4.53 3.09
N GLU A 305 34.02 5.84 2.90
CA GLU A 305 35.22 6.57 3.30
C GLU A 305 34.88 7.68 4.31
N PRO A 306 35.78 7.99 5.26
CA PRO A 306 35.58 9.05 6.23
C PRO A 306 35.51 10.42 5.55
N ALA A 307 34.58 11.27 5.99
CA ALA A 307 34.54 12.66 5.55
C ALA A 307 35.75 13.43 6.09
N GLU A 308 36.43 14.21 5.24
CA GLU A 308 37.54 15.08 5.66
C GLU A 308 37.10 16.12 6.71
N SER A 309 35.87 16.62 6.58
CA SER A 309 35.23 17.51 7.56
C SER A 309 33.71 17.54 7.37
N LEU A 310 32.95 17.73 8.45
CA LEU A 310 31.50 17.96 8.38
C LEU A 310 31.18 19.42 8.03
N PRO A 311 30.10 19.71 7.27
CA PRO A 311 29.70 21.07 6.96
C PRO A 311 29.43 21.90 8.23
N GLY A 312 29.95 23.13 8.26
CA GLY A 312 29.60 24.11 9.28
C GLY A 312 28.19 24.68 9.06
N GLY A 313 27.57 25.21 10.12
CA GLY A 313 26.27 25.88 10.04
C GLY A 313 25.04 24.95 10.04
N CYS A 314 25.24 23.64 10.22
CA CYS A 314 24.16 22.67 10.34
C CYS A 314 23.58 22.50 11.75
N ALA A 315 24.17 23.17 12.74
CA ALA A 315 23.62 23.26 14.08
C ALA A 315 22.25 23.93 14.05
N GLY A 316 21.23 23.23 14.54
CA GLY A 316 19.87 23.73 14.69
C GLY A 316 19.56 24.09 16.13
N GLY A 317 18.55 24.93 16.35
CA GLY A 317 17.95 25.07 17.68
C GLY A 317 17.47 23.71 18.20
N ALA A 318 17.34 23.58 19.53
CA ALA A 318 16.75 22.39 20.13
C ALA A 318 15.42 22.07 19.42
N ARG A 319 15.22 20.80 19.05
CA ARG A 319 13.91 20.32 18.59
C ARG A 319 12.89 20.84 19.61
N PRO A 320 11.77 21.44 19.18
CA PRO A 320 10.67 21.70 20.11
C PRO A 320 10.27 20.36 20.71
N SER A 321 10.74 20.05 21.90
CA SER A 321 10.13 18.99 22.70
C SER A 321 8.74 19.50 22.99
N PRO A 322 7.67 18.80 22.58
CA PRO A 322 6.41 19.00 23.30
C PRO A 322 6.74 18.62 24.74
N SER A 323 6.79 19.61 25.64
CA SER A 323 6.67 19.28 27.07
C SER A 323 5.38 18.47 27.20
N PRO A 324 5.34 17.42 28.07
CA PRO A 324 4.09 16.81 28.49
C PRO A 324 3.37 17.80 29.41
N THR A 325 3.06 18.99 28.90
CA THR A 325 1.81 19.61 29.25
C THR A 325 0.79 18.75 28.54
N PRO A 326 -0.28 18.27 29.18
CA PRO A 326 -1.44 17.80 28.45
C PRO A 326 -2.06 19.03 27.77
N THR A 327 -1.34 19.59 26.80
CA THR A 327 -1.99 20.12 25.63
C THR A 327 -2.47 18.84 24.97
N VAL A 328 -3.72 18.50 25.28
CA VAL A 328 -4.61 18.02 24.22
C VAL A 328 -4.35 19.01 23.08
N ALA A 329 -3.38 18.71 22.21
CA ALA A 329 -3.55 19.05 20.82
C ALA A 329 -4.96 18.51 20.59
N PRO A 330 -5.95 19.36 20.23
CA PRO A 330 -7.24 18.81 19.89
C PRO A 330 -6.90 17.67 18.94
N THR A 331 -7.22 16.44 19.33
CA THR A 331 -7.23 15.30 18.41
C THR A 331 -7.83 15.91 17.15
N PRO A 332 -7.10 15.99 16.02
CA PRO A 332 -7.58 16.74 14.87
C PRO A 332 -9.04 16.37 14.71
N ASP A 333 -9.93 17.34 14.95
CA ASP A 333 -11.28 17.00 15.39
C ASP A 333 -11.83 16.05 14.34
N LYS A 334 -12.08 14.78 14.74
CA LYS A 334 -12.59 13.77 13.81
C LYS A 334 -13.76 14.43 13.10
N LEU A 335 -13.76 14.38 11.78
CA LEU A 335 -14.74 15.10 10.96
C LEU A 335 -16.13 14.96 11.58
N THR A 336 -16.76 16.10 11.89
CA THR A 336 -18.13 16.09 12.35
C THR A 336 -19.00 15.35 11.32
N PRO A 337 -20.14 14.76 11.72
CA PRO A 337 -21.02 14.11 10.75
C PRO A 337 -21.44 15.01 9.58
N GLU A 338 -21.44 16.33 9.78
CA GLU A 338 -21.67 17.32 8.72
C GLU A 338 -20.47 17.47 7.79
N GLN A 339 -19.25 17.68 8.30
CA GLN A 339 -18.04 17.74 7.48
C GLN A 339 -17.78 16.43 6.71
N ALA A 340 -17.98 15.27 7.36
CA ALA A 340 -17.89 13.95 6.72
C ALA A 340 -18.90 13.76 5.56
N ARG A 341 -20.06 14.42 5.62
CA ARG A 341 -21.03 14.45 4.51
C ARG A 341 -20.62 15.46 3.45
N ALA A 342 -20.11 16.62 3.86
CA ALA A 342 -19.66 17.68 2.98
C ALA A 342 -18.47 17.26 2.11
N SER A 343 -17.57 16.42 2.64
CA SER A 343 -16.43 15.85 1.89
C SER A 343 -16.83 14.85 0.80
N GLY A 344 -18.12 14.51 0.66
CA GLY A 344 -18.60 13.50 -0.28
C GLY A 344 -18.34 12.05 0.16
N CYS A 345 -17.49 11.82 1.16
CA CYS A 345 -17.08 10.48 1.58
C CYS A 345 -18.10 9.72 2.45
N ARG A 346 -19.13 10.41 2.96
CA ARG A 346 -20.27 9.77 3.64
C ARG A 346 -21.59 10.02 2.88
N PRO A 347 -21.76 9.43 1.68
CA PRO A 347 -22.97 9.62 0.88
C PRO A 347 -24.19 9.01 1.56
N GLY A 348 -25.37 9.60 1.32
CA GLY A 348 -26.63 9.03 1.77
C GLY A 348 -26.94 7.71 1.04
N ARG A 349 -27.58 6.77 1.74
CA ARG A 349 -27.99 5.48 1.14
C ARG A 349 -28.90 5.71 -0.07
N ARG A 350 -28.56 5.09 -1.21
CA ARG A 350 -29.34 5.11 -2.45
C ARG A 350 -29.50 3.69 -2.98
N ALA A 351 -30.63 3.40 -3.60
CA ALA A 351 -30.81 2.15 -4.33
C ALA A 351 -30.00 2.18 -5.65
N PRO A 352 -29.39 1.06 -6.07
CA PRO A 352 -28.80 0.94 -7.41
C PRO A 352 -29.84 1.20 -8.49
N VAL A 353 -29.57 2.16 -9.37
CA VAL A 353 -30.43 2.47 -10.54
C VAL A 353 -29.60 2.31 -11.80
N VAL A 354 -29.96 1.32 -12.62
CA VAL A 354 -29.34 1.11 -13.93
C VAL A 354 -29.69 2.28 -14.85
N ARG A 355 -28.67 2.86 -15.47
CA ARG A 355 -28.79 3.99 -16.40
C ARG A 355 -28.13 3.63 -17.73
N VAL A 356 -28.71 4.14 -18.80
CA VAL A 356 -28.16 4.04 -20.15
C VAL A 356 -27.39 5.34 -20.43
N PRO A 357 -26.16 5.29 -20.95
CA PRO A 357 -25.40 6.50 -21.31
C PRO A 357 -26.06 7.22 -22.49
N ASP A 358 -25.84 8.53 -22.62
CA ASP A 358 -26.28 9.28 -23.80
C ASP A 358 -25.85 8.59 -25.11
N PRO A 359 -26.78 8.34 -26.05
CA PRO A 359 -26.47 7.59 -27.28
C PRO A 359 -25.36 8.20 -28.15
N SER A 360 -25.25 9.53 -28.18
CA SER A 360 -24.22 10.24 -28.95
C SER A 360 -22.84 10.06 -28.31
N VAL A 361 -22.76 10.15 -26.98
CA VAL A 361 -21.52 9.90 -26.23
C VAL A 361 -21.10 8.44 -26.36
N ALA A 362 -22.03 7.50 -26.19
CA ALA A 362 -21.76 6.07 -26.32
C ALA A 362 -21.23 5.69 -27.72
N ALA A 363 -21.80 6.26 -28.78
CA ALA A 363 -21.32 6.04 -30.15
C ALA A 363 -19.89 6.56 -30.39
N GLN A 364 -19.52 7.67 -29.76
CA GLN A 364 -18.17 8.23 -29.82
C GLN A 364 -17.17 7.34 -29.08
N VAL A 365 -17.50 6.93 -27.85
CA VAL A 365 -16.69 6.01 -27.04
C VAL A 365 -16.46 4.69 -27.80
N ALA A 366 -17.52 4.07 -28.34
CA ALA A 366 -17.41 2.85 -29.13
C ALA A 366 -16.54 3.01 -30.39
N THR A 367 -16.54 4.19 -31.01
CA THR A 367 -15.69 4.48 -32.17
C THR A 367 -14.21 4.59 -31.79
N ILE A 368 -13.91 5.18 -30.64
CA ILE A 368 -12.54 5.31 -30.12
C ILE A 368 -12.03 3.94 -29.67
N TRP A 369 -12.81 3.18 -28.92
CA TRP A 369 -12.40 1.84 -28.49
C TRP A 369 -12.12 0.90 -29.65
N ARG A 370 -12.95 0.90 -30.70
CA ARG A 370 -12.66 0.11 -31.91
C ARG A 370 -11.31 0.47 -32.55
N ARG A 371 -10.82 1.70 -32.40
CA ARG A 371 -9.49 2.10 -32.86
C ARG A 371 -8.40 1.53 -31.97
N ILE A 372 -8.58 1.65 -30.66
CA ILE A 372 -7.68 1.09 -29.63
C ILE A 372 -7.56 -0.42 -29.79
N GLU A 373 -8.67 -1.15 -29.76
CA GLU A 373 -8.74 -2.61 -29.94
C GLU A 373 -8.04 -3.07 -31.21
N ARG A 374 -8.34 -2.42 -32.35
CA ARG A 374 -7.68 -2.73 -33.63
C ARG A 374 -6.17 -2.52 -33.56
N TRP A 375 -5.72 -1.49 -32.85
CA TRP A 375 -4.29 -1.24 -32.71
C TRP A 375 -3.64 -2.28 -31.79
N LEU A 376 -4.22 -2.52 -30.61
CA LEU A 376 -3.75 -3.50 -29.63
C LEU A 376 -3.70 -4.90 -30.24
N ALA A 377 -4.78 -5.38 -30.86
CA ALA A 377 -4.81 -6.71 -31.49
C ALA A 377 -3.71 -6.92 -32.53
N ARG A 378 -3.25 -5.85 -33.21
CA ARG A 378 -2.18 -5.92 -34.22
C ARG A 378 -0.78 -5.67 -33.68
N LYS A 379 -0.65 -4.81 -32.67
CA LYS A 379 0.64 -4.26 -32.22
C LYS A 379 1.00 -4.73 -30.82
N ALA A 380 0.04 -4.82 -29.92
CA ALA A 380 0.22 -5.24 -28.54
C ALA A 380 -0.81 -6.34 -28.16
N PRO A 381 -0.73 -7.54 -28.76
CA PRO A 381 -1.70 -8.60 -28.54
C PRO A 381 -1.72 -9.16 -27.12
N VAL A 382 -0.67 -8.97 -26.32
CA VAL A 382 -0.64 -9.33 -24.89
C VAL A 382 -1.56 -8.37 -24.13
N THR A 383 -1.34 -7.06 -24.28
CA THR A 383 -2.22 -6.03 -23.70
C THR A 383 -3.65 -6.08 -24.25
N TYR A 384 -3.85 -6.52 -25.49
CA TYR A 384 -5.21 -6.72 -26.01
C TYR A 384 -5.99 -7.79 -25.21
N LYS A 385 -5.31 -8.85 -24.77
CA LYS A 385 -5.93 -9.95 -24.02
C LYS A 385 -6.30 -9.56 -22.58
N THR A 386 -5.73 -8.49 -22.04
CA THR A 386 -6.06 -8.02 -20.69
C THR A 386 -7.35 -7.20 -20.66
N LEU A 387 -7.87 -6.75 -21.81
CA LEU A 387 -9.16 -6.05 -21.87
C LEU A 387 -10.28 -6.97 -21.37
N THR A 388 -10.93 -6.56 -20.29
CA THR A 388 -11.97 -7.40 -19.67
C THR A 388 -13.27 -7.36 -20.47
N PRO A 389 -14.17 -8.33 -20.27
CA PRO A 389 -15.52 -8.27 -20.83
C PRO A 389 -16.29 -7.02 -20.36
N PRO A 390 -17.38 -6.64 -21.06
CA PRO A 390 -18.26 -5.57 -20.62
C PRO A 390 -18.75 -5.71 -19.17
N ALA A 391 -18.78 -4.59 -18.45
CA ALA A 391 -19.35 -4.53 -17.11
C ALA A 391 -20.85 -4.85 -17.15
N ARG A 392 -21.35 -5.55 -16.13
CA ARG A 392 -22.80 -5.69 -15.96
C ARG A 392 -23.38 -4.32 -15.59
N PRO A 393 -24.48 -3.86 -16.21
CA PRO A 393 -25.07 -2.56 -15.88
C PRO A 393 -25.42 -2.39 -14.39
N LEU A 394 -25.77 -3.50 -13.72
CA LEU A 394 -26.07 -3.53 -12.30
C LEU A 394 -24.81 -3.28 -11.42
N ASP A 395 -23.63 -3.71 -11.84
CA ASP A 395 -22.41 -3.51 -11.06
C ASP A 395 -21.98 -2.03 -11.09
N ILE A 396 -22.12 -1.38 -12.25
CA ILE A 396 -21.96 0.07 -12.36
C ILE A 396 -22.99 0.78 -11.45
N ALA A 397 -24.27 0.37 -11.50
CA ALA A 397 -25.30 0.96 -10.67
C ALA A 397 -25.04 0.78 -9.15
N LYS A 398 -24.45 -0.35 -8.75
CA LYS A 398 -24.03 -0.61 -7.36
C LYS A 398 -22.86 0.28 -6.96
N ALA A 399 -21.87 0.49 -7.83
CA ALA A 399 -20.77 1.41 -7.59
C ALA A 399 -21.28 2.84 -7.39
N GLU A 400 -22.09 3.34 -8.32
CA GLU A 400 -22.73 4.66 -8.23
C GLU A 400 -23.55 4.85 -6.95
N ALA A 401 -24.35 3.84 -6.58
CA ALA A 401 -25.16 3.88 -5.37
C ALA A 401 -24.31 3.90 -4.10
N ALA A 402 -23.23 3.12 -4.05
CA ALA A 402 -22.32 3.08 -2.91
C ALA A 402 -21.53 4.39 -2.74
N MET A 403 -21.08 4.97 -3.85
CA MET A 403 -20.31 6.22 -3.87
C MET A 403 -21.22 7.45 -3.74
N GLY A 404 -22.53 7.31 -3.96
CA GLY A 404 -23.45 8.45 -4.04
C GLY A 404 -23.20 9.36 -5.25
N LEU A 405 -22.38 8.92 -6.20
CA LEU A 405 -21.99 9.64 -7.41
C LEU A 405 -22.75 9.13 -8.63
N ARG A 406 -22.68 9.91 -9.72
CA ARG A 406 -23.11 9.47 -11.04
C ARG A 406 -21.88 9.36 -11.92
N PHE A 407 -21.68 8.20 -12.52
CA PHE A 407 -20.63 8.01 -13.50
C PHE A 407 -21.01 8.78 -14.76
N PRO A 408 -20.11 9.64 -15.28
CA PRO A 408 -20.29 10.30 -16.56
C PRO A 408 -20.59 9.30 -17.68
N ASP A 409 -21.38 9.73 -18.67
CA ASP A 409 -21.85 8.85 -19.73
C ASP A 409 -20.71 8.25 -20.57
N ASP A 410 -19.58 8.94 -20.67
CA ASP A 410 -18.39 8.44 -21.36
C ASP A 410 -17.66 7.35 -20.58
N LEU A 411 -17.44 7.52 -19.27
CA LEU A 411 -16.92 6.45 -18.40
C LEU A 411 -17.86 5.25 -18.40
N ARG A 412 -19.17 5.46 -18.25
CA ARG A 412 -20.16 4.37 -18.27
C ARG A 412 -20.14 3.62 -19.60
N ALA A 413 -20.13 4.33 -20.73
CA ALA A 413 -20.06 3.69 -22.04
C ALA A 413 -18.76 2.92 -22.24
N SER A 414 -17.68 3.36 -21.59
CA SER A 414 -16.39 2.65 -21.58
C SER A 414 -16.50 1.34 -20.79
N LEU A 415 -17.01 1.39 -19.56
CA LEU A 415 -17.22 0.22 -18.69
C LEU A 415 -18.18 -0.81 -19.33
N LEU A 416 -19.24 -0.34 -19.98
CA LEU A 416 -20.16 -1.18 -20.76
C LEU A 416 -19.54 -1.81 -22.02
N ARG A 417 -18.28 -1.50 -22.31
CA ARG A 417 -17.52 -2.11 -23.40
C ARG A 417 -16.39 -3.00 -22.88
N HIS A 418 -15.65 -2.49 -21.90
CA HIS A 418 -14.61 -3.20 -21.16
C HIS A 418 -14.69 -2.76 -19.70
N ASP A 419 -14.90 -3.71 -18.78
CA ASP A 419 -14.93 -3.45 -17.33
C ASP A 419 -13.51 -3.27 -16.79
N GLY A 420 -12.81 -2.26 -17.32
CA GLY A 420 -11.39 -2.06 -17.09
C GLY A 420 -10.49 -2.93 -17.98
N SER A 421 -9.27 -3.11 -17.51
CA SER A 421 -8.30 -4.07 -17.99
C SER A 421 -7.77 -4.84 -16.79
N GLY A 422 -7.51 -6.13 -16.94
CA GLY A 422 -6.78 -6.89 -15.92
C GLY A 422 -5.41 -6.28 -15.64
N ASP A 423 -4.71 -6.82 -14.65
CA ASP A 423 -3.53 -6.18 -14.06
C ASP A 423 -2.37 -6.05 -15.04
N TRP A 424 -1.63 -4.94 -14.93
CA TRP A 424 -0.62 -4.50 -15.91
C TRP A 424 -1.18 -4.46 -17.35
N GLY A 425 -2.45 -4.06 -17.44
CA GLY A 425 -3.28 -4.14 -18.61
C GLY A 425 -3.17 -2.93 -19.53
N PHE A 426 -4.33 -2.38 -19.86
CA PHE A 426 -4.44 -1.28 -20.80
C PHE A 426 -5.01 -0.05 -20.11
N GLY A 427 -4.25 1.03 -20.12
CA GLY A 427 -4.80 2.34 -19.83
C GLY A 427 -3.97 3.50 -20.37
N PRO A 428 -4.30 4.72 -19.93
CA PRO A 428 -3.59 5.93 -20.31
C PRO A 428 -2.11 5.91 -19.92
N ALA A 429 -1.28 6.64 -20.66
CA ALA A 429 0.12 6.83 -20.28
C ALA A 429 0.25 7.55 -18.92
N PRO A 430 1.32 7.31 -18.15
CA PRO A 430 2.46 6.45 -18.48
C PRO A 430 2.36 4.97 -18.07
N PHE A 431 1.63 4.65 -17.01
CA PHE A 431 1.62 3.30 -16.45
C PHE A 431 0.24 2.94 -15.89
N TYR A 432 -0.79 3.68 -16.28
CA TYR A 432 -2.13 3.49 -15.73
C TYR A 432 -2.85 2.31 -16.37
N ASP A 433 -3.59 1.58 -15.55
CA ASP A 433 -4.55 0.56 -15.98
C ASP A 433 -5.98 1.00 -15.74
N LEU A 434 -6.87 0.73 -16.68
CA LEU A 434 -8.28 1.08 -16.51
C LEU A 434 -8.92 0.17 -15.45
N MET A 435 -9.52 0.77 -14.43
CA MET A 435 -10.18 0.05 -13.35
C MET A 435 -11.55 -0.52 -13.77
N SER A 436 -11.93 -1.66 -13.19
CA SER A 436 -13.31 -2.16 -13.28
C SER A 436 -14.27 -1.32 -12.43
N ALA A 437 -15.58 -1.42 -12.67
CA ALA A 437 -16.59 -0.75 -11.84
C ALA A 437 -16.50 -1.17 -10.36
N LYS A 438 -16.03 -2.41 -10.10
CA LYS A 438 -15.80 -2.92 -8.74
C LYS A 438 -14.60 -2.22 -8.11
N ASP A 439 -13.50 -2.06 -8.84
CA ASP A 439 -12.25 -1.51 -8.34
C ASP A 439 -12.36 0.00 -8.14
N ILE A 440 -13.02 0.72 -9.05
CA ILE A 440 -13.39 2.13 -8.89
C ILE A 440 -14.09 2.36 -7.53
N ARG A 441 -15.05 1.49 -7.19
CA ARG A 441 -15.77 1.59 -5.92
C ARG A 441 -14.87 1.23 -4.73
N ALA A 442 -14.02 0.21 -4.88
CA ALA A 442 -13.14 -0.25 -3.81
C ALA A 442 -12.11 0.82 -3.45
N ASP A 443 -11.45 1.37 -4.47
CA ASP A 443 -10.45 2.43 -4.35
C ASP A 443 -11.06 3.71 -3.75
N TRP A 444 -12.19 4.16 -4.29
CA TRP A 444 -12.92 5.30 -3.72
C TRP A 444 -13.29 5.09 -2.24
N LYS A 445 -13.74 3.89 -1.86
CA LYS A 445 -14.11 3.58 -0.47
C LYS A 445 -12.88 3.57 0.44
N MET A 446 -11.75 3.10 -0.08
CA MET A 446 -10.47 3.10 0.64
C MET A 446 -10.02 4.53 0.93
N LEU A 447 -9.92 5.37 -0.12
CA LEU A 447 -9.51 6.78 -0.04
C LEU A 447 -10.45 7.57 0.88
N CYS A 448 -11.76 7.37 0.76
CA CYS A 448 -12.71 7.98 1.67
C CYS A 448 -12.62 7.44 3.11
N GLY A 449 -12.19 6.19 3.31
CA GLY A 449 -11.91 5.64 4.63
C GLY A 449 -10.79 6.40 5.34
N PHE A 450 -9.73 6.74 4.61
CA PHE A 450 -8.64 7.57 5.14
C PHE A 450 -9.10 8.99 5.48
N VAL A 451 -9.82 9.66 4.58
CA VAL A 451 -10.38 11.00 4.86
C VAL A 451 -11.29 10.99 6.10
N LEU A 452 -12.13 9.96 6.26
CA LEU A 452 -13.06 9.87 7.39
C LEU A 452 -12.38 9.49 8.72
N GLY A 453 -11.24 8.81 8.66
CA GLY A 453 -10.44 8.43 9.83
C GLY A 453 -9.32 9.41 10.18
N GLY A 454 -9.00 10.31 9.25
CA GLY A 454 -7.90 11.26 9.33
C GLY A 454 -8.31 12.66 9.79
N PRO A 455 -7.34 13.58 9.83
CA PRO A 455 -7.54 14.96 10.24
C PRO A 455 -8.31 15.77 9.16
N GLU A 456 -8.95 16.88 9.55
CA GLU A 456 -9.80 17.69 8.66
C GLU A 456 -9.07 18.17 7.41
N GLU A 457 -7.77 18.45 7.52
CA GLU A 457 -6.95 18.96 6.43
C GLU A 457 -6.88 17.99 5.23
N MET A 458 -7.16 16.70 5.42
CA MET A 458 -7.22 15.72 4.31
C MET A 458 -8.39 15.98 3.36
N VAL A 459 -9.45 16.65 3.83
CA VAL A 459 -10.60 17.00 3.01
C VAL A 459 -10.19 18.01 1.94
N ASP A 460 -10.56 17.74 0.69
CA ASP A 460 -10.35 18.60 -0.49
C ASP A 460 -8.89 18.86 -0.90
N THR A 461 -7.90 18.50 -0.08
CA THR A 461 -6.47 18.60 -0.43
C THR A 461 -5.85 17.25 -0.75
N TRP A 462 -6.16 16.22 0.04
CA TRP A 462 -5.63 14.87 -0.12
C TRP A 462 -6.60 14.01 -0.92
N TRP A 463 -7.88 13.98 -0.55
CA TRP A 463 -8.92 13.34 -1.34
C TRP A 463 -10.29 14.00 -1.16
N ASP A 464 -11.11 13.98 -2.22
CA ASP A 464 -12.48 14.50 -2.24
C ASP A 464 -13.42 13.38 -2.72
N GLY A 465 -14.45 13.07 -1.93
CA GLY A 465 -15.40 12.01 -2.21
C GLY A 465 -16.29 12.25 -3.44
N HIS A 466 -16.21 13.43 -4.06
CA HIS A 466 -16.87 13.73 -5.35
C HIS A 466 -16.05 13.32 -6.58
N LEU A 467 -14.86 12.75 -6.38
CA LEU A 467 -13.98 12.27 -7.43
C LEU A 467 -14.25 10.78 -7.70
N ILE A 468 -14.17 10.37 -8.97
CA ILE A 468 -14.30 8.97 -9.40
C ILE A 468 -12.91 8.50 -9.86
N PRO A 469 -12.18 7.67 -9.10
CA PRO A 469 -10.98 7.03 -9.61
C PRO A 469 -11.38 6.14 -10.79
N PHE A 470 -10.56 6.09 -11.84
CA PHE A 470 -10.87 5.29 -13.02
C PHE A 470 -9.67 4.58 -13.64
N ALA A 471 -8.45 4.93 -13.21
CA ALA A 471 -7.25 4.23 -13.64
C ALA A 471 -6.20 4.17 -12.53
N ASP A 472 -5.59 3.01 -12.31
CA ASP A 472 -4.66 2.70 -11.23
C ASP A 472 -3.21 2.86 -11.69
N ALA A 473 -2.35 3.48 -10.87
CA ALA A 473 -0.92 3.59 -11.09
C ALA A 473 -0.10 2.41 -10.53
N HIS A 474 -0.70 1.55 -9.71
CA HIS A 474 -0.06 0.43 -8.98
C HIS A 474 0.91 0.85 -7.87
N ASP A 475 0.93 2.12 -7.48
CA ASP A 475 1.74 2.67 -6.39
C ASP A 475 0.90 3.44 -5.36
N GLY A 476 -0.43 3.26 -5.39
CA GLY A 476 -1.38 4.01 -4.57
C GLY A 476 -1.88 5.31 -5.24
N GLY A 477 -1.33 5.69 -6.40
CA GLY A 477 -1.85 6.76 -7.23
C GLY A 477 -2.99 6.35 -8.16
N ASN A 478 -3.79 7.32 -8.60
CA ASN A 478 -4.83 7.08 -9.61
C ASN A 478 -5.09 8.29 -10.51
N LEU A 479 -5.72 8.03 -11.66
CA LEU A 479 -6.44 9.08 -12.39
C LEU A 479 -7.90 9.10 -11.93
N PHE A 480 -8.43 10.31 -11.74
CA PHE A 480 -9.81 10.52 -11.30
C PHE A 480 -10.60 11.39 -12.27
N ILE A 481 -11.93 11.31 -12.21
CA ILE A 481 -12.87 12.26 -12.82
C ILE A 481 -13.55 13.06 -11.71
N ASP A 482 -13.48 14.38 -11.78
CA ASP A 482 -14.27 15.25 -10.91
C ASP A 482 -15.71 15.34 -11.43
N THR A 483 -16.67 14.83 -10.66
CA THR A 483 -18.09 14.81 -11.05
C THR A 483 -18.72 16.19 -11.18
N ARG A 484 -18.12 17.23 -10.59
CA ARG A 484 -18.62 18.61 -10.66
C ARG A 484 -18.26 19.29 -11.96
N THR A 485 -17.07 18.99 -12.50
CA THR A 485 -16.53 19.64 -13.69
C THR A 485 -16.49 18.73 -14.92
N GLY A 486 -16.53 17.42 -14.72
CA GLY A 486 -16.32 16.39 -15.74
C GLY A 486 -14.87 16.22 -16.17
N LYS A 487 -13.93 17.01 -15.61
CA LYS A 487 -12.51 16.96 -15.96
C LYS A 487 -11.83 15.77 -15.30
N THR A 488 -10.74 15.31 -15.90
CA THR A 488 -9.84 14.35 -15.25
C THR A 488 -8.78 15.05 -14.43
N GLY A 489 -8.23 14.36 -13.44
CA GLY A 489 -7.03 14.76 -12.72
C GLY A 489 -6.22 13.55 -12.30
N GLU A 490 -5.23 13.79 -11.47
CA GLU A 490 -4.30 12.78 -10.98
C GLU A 490 -4.12 12.93 -9.48
N TYR A 491 -4.01 11.80 -8.80
CA TYR A 491 -3.79 11.71 -7.37
C TYR A 491 -2.59 10.81 -7.09
N PHE A 492 -1.74 11.25 -6.17
CA PHE A 492 -0.71 10.45 -5.51
C PHE A 492 -0.69 10.85 -4.03
N ASP A 493 -0.35 9.93 -3.14
CA ASP A 493 -0.34 10.17 -1.70
C ASP A 493 0.60 11.32 -1.31
N GLU A 494 1.75 11.42 -1.97
CA GLU A 494 2.80 12.40 -1.65
C GLU A 494 2.47 13.82 -2.13
N THR A 495 1.70 13.95 -3.22
CA THR A 495 1.40 15.25 -3.84
C THR A 495 -0.07 15.68 -3.70
N GLY A 496 -0.94 14.77 -3.27
CA GLY A 496 -2.38 14.99 -3.21
C GLY A 496 -3.01 15.16 -4.59
N LEU A 497 -4.08 15.95 -4.66
CA LEU A 497 -4.89 16.13 -5.86
C LEU A 497 -4.29 17.14 -6.85
N THR A 498 -4.06 16.70 -8.08
CA THR A 498 -3.63 17.55 -9.20
C THR A 498 -4.79 17.87 -10.13
N PHE A 499 -5.17 19.16 -10.19
CA PHE A 499 -6.29 19.68 -11.01
C PHE A 499 -5.85 20.56 -12.21
N GLU A 500 -4.54 20.75 -12.41
CA GLU A 500 -3.97 21.60 -13.46
C GLU A 500 -2.78 20.91 -14.16
N GLY A 501 -2.35 21.45 -15.31
CA GLY A 501 -1.19 20.93 -16.06
C GLY A 501 -1.55 20.01 -17.23
N ASP A 502 -0.53 19.33 -17.77
CA ASP A 502 -0.66 18.43 -18.92
C ASP A 502 -1.45 17.14 -18.59
N ASP A 503 -1.68 16.93 -17.30
CA ASP A 503 -2.30 15.75 -16.69
C ASP A 503 -3.84 15.82 -16.66
N VAL A 504 -4.39 17.02 -16.86
CA VAL A 504 -5.81 17.30 -16.76
C VAL A 504 -6.46 17.39 -18.13
N TRP A 505 -7.47 16.54 -18.35
CA TRP A 505 -8.25 16.50 -19.58
C TRP A 505 -9.66 17.05 -19.37
N PRO A 506 -10.27 17.69 -20.40
CA PRO A 506 -11.63 18.21 -20.28
C PRO A 506 -12.70 17.15 -20.00
N SER A 507 -12.42 15.88 -20.34
CA SER A 507 -13.27 14.74 -20.02
C SER A 507 -12.53 13.40 -20.21
N TYR A 508 -13.10 12.33 -19.66
CA TYR A 508 -12.64 10.96 -19.93
C TYR A 508 -12.63 10.65 -21.43
N LEU A 509 -13.67 11.06 -22.17
CA LEU A 509 -13.72 10.93 -23.63
C LEU A 509 -12.55 11.65 -24.33
N ALA A 510 -12.16 12.83 -23.86
CA ALA A 510 -11.05 13.58 -24.43
C ALA A 510 -9.71 12.87 -24.21
N LEU A 511 -9.49 12.34 -22.99
CA LEU A 511 -8.32 11.52 -22.66
C LEU A 511 -8.28 10.25 -23.53
N LEU A 512 -9.37 9.48 -23.59
CA LEU A 512 -9.44 8.25 -24.38
C LEU A 512 -9.16 8.51 -25.87
N LYS A 513 -9.69 9.61 -26.41
CA LYS A 513 -9.43 10.05 -27.81
C LYS A 513 -7.96 10.39 -28.03
N ALA A 514 -7.31 11.04 -27.08
CA ALA A 514 -5.89 11.37 -27.14
C ALA A 514 -5.01 10.12 -27.05
N THR A 515 -5.33 9.19 -26.16
CA THR A 515 -4.67 7.89 -26.05
C THR A 515 -4.74 7.13 -27.39
N ALA A 516 -5.93 7.01 -27.98
CA ALA A 516 -6.08 6.36 -29.29
C ALA A 516 -5.25 7.03 -30.39
N ARG A 517 -5.18 8.36 -30.40
CA ARG A 517 -4.36 9.12 -31.36
C ARG A 517 -2.86 8.87 -31.13
N SER A 518 -2.42 8.82 -29.88
CA SER A 518 -1.03 8.54 -29.54
C SER A 518 -0.62 7.16 -30.04
N LEU A 519 -1.41 6.12 -29.74
CA LEU A 519 -1.20 4.74 -30.22
C LEU A 519 -1.07 4.68 -31.75
N GLU A 520 -2.04 5.25 -32.48
CA GLU A 520 -2.05 5.17 -33.94
C GLU A 520 -0.92 5.93 -34.62
N THR A 521 -0.45 7.04 -34.02
CA THR A 521 0.53 7.93 -34.65
C THR A 521 1.95 7.80 -34.09
N GLY A 522 2.13 7.13 -32.96
CA GLY A 522 3.39 7.09 -32.21
C GLY A 522 3.80 8.45 -31.60
N ARG A 523 2.94 9.47 -31.67
CA ARG A 523 3.21 10.78 -31.08
C ARG A 523 3.01 10.74 -29.56
N PRO A 524 3.80 11.49 -28.78
CA PRO A 524 3.66 11.46 -27.34
C PRO A 524 2.31 12.01 -26.85
N ILE A 525 1.82 11.45 -25.75
CA ILE A 525 0.78 11.98 -24.87
C ILE A 525 1.42 12.19 -23.48
N ARG A 526 1.25 13.37 -22.87
CA ARG A 526 1.87 13.71 -21.56
C ARG A 526 3.40 13.50 -21.50
N GLY A 527 4.10 13.67 -22.62
CA GLY A 527 5.55 13.39 -22.68
C GLY A 527 5.93 11.92 -22.84
N TRP A 528 4.97 11.03 -23.08
CA TRP A 528 5.18 9.58 -23.22
C TRP A 528 4.77 9.08 -24.60
N ARG A 529 5.64 8.34 -25.27
CA ARG A 529 5.33 7.68 -26.55
C ARG A 529 5.01 6.22 -26.34
N PRO A 530 4.06 5.66 -27.10
CA PRO A 530 3.76 4.25 -27.03
C PRO A 530 4.90 3.46 -27.66
N THR A 531 5.27 2.38 -27.00
CA THR A 531 6.23 1.38 -27.42
C THR A 531 5.60 0.00 -27.25
N VAL A 532 6.16 -1.00 -27.91
CA VAL A 532 5.70 -2.38 -27.74
C VAL A 532 6.91 -3.23 -27.41
N LYS A 533 6.84 -3.97 -26.30
CA LYS A 533 7.85 -4.94 -25.88
C LYS A 533 7.20 -6.30 -25.75
N LYS A 534 7.72 -7.30 -26.47
CA LYS A 534 7.21 -8.69 -26.45
C LYS A 534 5.68 -8.80 -26.66
N GLY A 535 5.08 -7.88 -27.43
CA GLY A 535 3.64 -7.85 -27.68
C GLY A 535 2.80 -7.20 -26.59
N ALA A 536 3.39 -6.61 -25.54
CA ALA A 536 2.73 -5.73 -24.58
C ALA A 536 2.98 -4.27 -24.92
N LEU A 537 1.97 -3.41 -24.72
CA LEU A 537 2.09 -1.95 -24.77
C LEU A 537 2.93 -1.49 -23.57
N ASP A 538 3.84 -0.57 -23.82
CA ASP A 538 4.64 0.10 -22.80
C ASP A 538 4.77 1.58 -23.21
N TRP A 539 5.00 2.48 -22.26
CA TRP A 539 5.14 3.91 -22.53
C TRP A 539 6.56 4.36 -22.21
N LYS A 540 7.21 5.01 -23.18
CA LYS A 540 8.56 5.53 -23.00
C LYS A 540 8.56 7.04 -22.94
N SER A 541 9.18 7.59 -21.90
CA SER A 541 9.37 9.03 -21.76
C SER A 541 10.18 9.59 -22.93
N VAL A 542 9.77 10.74 -23.44
CA VAL A 542 10.47 11.49 -24.50
C VAL A 542 11.35 12.61 -23.96
N THR A 543 11.31 12.88 -22.66
CA THR A 543 12.21 13.81 -21.97
C THR A 543 13.44 13.05 -21.46
N LYS A 544 14.64 13.62 -21.67
CA LYS A 544 15.85 13.09 -21.02
C LYS A 544 15.71 13.29 -19.50
N PRO A 545 16.16 12.35 -18.66
CA PRO A 545 16.22 12.58 -17.23
C PRO A 545 17.04 13.85 -16.96
N ARG A 546 16.51 14.73 -16.12
CA ARG A 546 17.24 15.88 -15.59
C ARG A 546 18.10 15.44 -14.43
#